data_AF-A0A512IHR4-F1
#
_entry.id   AF-A0A512IHR4-F1
#
_cell.length_a   1.000
_cell.length_b   1.000
_cell.length_c   1.000
_cell.angle_alpha   90.00
_cell.angle_beta   90.00
_cell.angle_gamma   90.00
#
_symmetry.space_group_name_H-M   'P 1'
#
loop_
_entity.id
_entity.type
_entity.pdbx_description
1 polymer ?
#
loop_
_entity_poly.entity_id
_entity_poly.type
_entity_poly.pdbx_seq_one_letter_code
_entity_poly.pdbx_strand_id
1 'polypeptide(L)' 'MRAAAAEGIHCVLGMPFELGDQPLRAGLNVYCDRPHAFDSDAILALQDRARAASTALGSAVRSVARQVMAPKPA' A
#
# COMPACT_ATOMS: atom_id res chain seq x y z
N MET A 1 20.33 11.02 -7.03
CA MET A 1 18.87 11.31 -7.12
C MET A 1 18.51 12.43 -8.12
N ARG A 2 19.24 12.62 -9.23
CA ARG A 2 18.89 13.69 -10.19
C ARG A 2 17.62 13.38 -11.01
N ALA A 3 17.37 12.12 -11.33
CA ALA A 3 16.19 11.70 -12.10
C ALA A 3 14.88 11.87 -11.31
N ALA A 4 14.81 11.42 -10.05
CA ALA A 4 13.60 11.56 -9.23
C ALA A 4 13.22 13.03 -8.98
N ALA A 5 14.21 13.90 -8.73
CA ALA A 5 13.96 15.33 -8.58
C ALA A 5 13.50 16.00 -9.89
N ALA A 6 13.93 15.51 -11.07
CA ALA A 6 13.45 16.00 -12.36
C ALA A 6 11.98 15.65 -12.61
N GLU A 7 11.50 14.55 -12.01
CA GLU A 7 10.08 14.14 -12.00
C GLU A 7 9.29 14.81 -10.87
N GLY A 8 9.85 15.82 -10.19
CA GLY A 8 9.20 16.52 -9.08
C GLY A 8 9.06 15.69 -7.81
N ILE A 9 9.79 14.57 -7.67
CA ILE A 9 9.81 13.76 -6.45
C ILE A 9 10.95 14.28 -5.56
N HIS A 10 10.56 14.96 -4.48
CA HIS A 10 11.49 15.57 -3.52
C HIS A 10 11.50 14.86 -2.16
N CYS A 11 10.52 14.01 -1.91
CA CYS A 11 10.45 13.20 -0.70
C CYS A 11 9.75 11.86 -0.99
N VAL A 12 10.17 10.78 -0.33
CA VAL A 12 9.53 9.47 -0.41
C VAL A 12 9.40 8.87 0.98
N LEU A 13 8.23 8.30 1.27
CA LEU A 13 7.96 7.49 2.46
C LEU A 13 7.54 6.09 2.03
N GLY A 14 8.36 5.10 2.35
CA GLY A 14 8.03 3.69 2.20
C GLY A 14 7.43 3.14 3.49
N MET A 15 6.30 2.45 3.40
CA MET A 15 5.64 1.82 4.55
C MET A 15 5.24 0.37 4.24
N PRO A 16 5.20 -0.51 5.26
CA PRO A 16 4.78 -1.89 5.07
C PRO A 16 3.32 -1.96 4.58
N PHE A 17 3.05 -2.89 3.68
CA PHE A 17 1.70 -3.15 3.17
C PHE A 17 1.38 -4.64 3.29
N GLU A 18 0.69 -5.01 4.36
CA GLU A 18 0.44 -6.41 4.73
C GLU A 18 -0.63 -7.07 3.83
N LEU A 19 -0.28 -8.14 3.12
CA LEU A 19 -1.20 -8.89 2.26
C LEU A 19 -1.82 -10.09 3.00
N GLY A 20 -2.12 -9.95 4.29
CA GLY A 20 -2.61 -11.04 5.14
C GLY A 20 -1.61 -12.20 5.23
N ASP A 21 -2.11 -13.44 5.19
CA ASP A 21 -1.27 -14.66 5.30
C ASP A 21 -0.52 -15.02 4.00
N GLN A 22 -0.49 -14.13 3.01
CA GLN A 22 0.20 -14.39 1.75
C GLN A 22 1.72 -14.31 1.94
N PRO A 23 2.51 -15.20 1.30
CA PRO A 23 3.98 -15.16 1.40
C PRO A 23 4.63 -13.98 0.65
N LEU A 24 3.82 -13.11 0.05
CA LEU A 24 4.25 -11.96 -0.74
C LEU A 24 4.55 -10.76 0.15
N ARG A 25 5.72 -10.15 -0.02
CA ARG A 25 6.08 -8.89 0.62
C ARG A 25 5.65 -7.72 -0.26
N ALA A 26 4.89 -6.79 0.30
CA ALA A 26 4.51 -5.55 -0.38
C ALA A 26 4.82 -4.33 0.49
N GLY A 27 5.03 -3.21 -0.18
CA GLY A 27 5.23 -1.90 0.45
C GLY A 27 4.45 -0.85 -0.32
N LEU A 28 3.97 0.17 0.41
CA LEU A 28 3.36 1.35 -0.17
C LEU A 28 4.40 2.47 -0.16
N ASN A 29 4.67 3.03 -1.34
CA ASN A 29 5.52 4.22 -1.48
C ASN A 29 4.64 5.43 -1.70
N VAL A 30 4.83 6.46 -0.88
CA VAL A 30 4.19 7.76 -1.03
C VAL A 30 5.26 8.77 -1.45
N TYR A 31 5.03 9.42 -2.59
CA TYR A 31 5.93 10.42 -3.15
C TYR A 31 5.36 11.81 -2.93
N CYS A 32 6.21 12.78 -2.61
CA CYS A 32 5.83 14.18 -2.43
C CYS A 32 6.82 15.11 -3.14
N ASP A 33 6.29 16.21 -3.65
CA ASP A 33 7.02 17.28 -4.33
C ASP A 33 7.60 18.34 -3.38
N ARG A 34 7.23 18.30 -2.10
CA ARG A 34 7.78 19.17 -1.08
C ARG A 34 8.85 18.42 -0.25
N PRO A 35 10.06 19.00 -0.09
CA PRO A 35 11.03 18.47 0.86
C PRO A 35 10.45 18.43 2.28
N HIS A 36 10.82 17.41 3.06
CA HIS A 36 10.43 17.27 4.47
C HIS A 36 8.91 17.26 4.72
N ALA A 37 8.11 16.82 3.75
CA ALA A 37 6.65 16.84 3.84
C ALA A 37 6.03 15.83 4.84
N PHE A 38 6.82 14.89 5.35
CA PHE A 38 6.36 13.85 6.28
C PHE A 38 6.86 14.16 7.69
N ASP A 39 6.05 14.87 8.46
CA ASP A 39 6.22 14.97 9.91
C ASP A 39 5.62 13.74 10.61
N SER A 40 5.80 13.66 11.93
CA SER A 40 5.33 12.53 12.74
C SER A 40 3.82 12.28 12.61
N ASP A 41 3.02 13.34 12.58
CA ASP A 41 1.56 13.24 12.51
C ASP A 41 1.11 12.74 11.13
N ALA A 42 1.73 13.25 10.07
CA ALA A 42 1.52 12.78 8.70
C ALA A 42 1.94 11.31 8.54
N ILE A 43 3.05 10.89 9.14
CA ILE A 43 3.50 9.49 9.12
C ILE A 43 2.48 8.59 9.80
N LEU A 44 2.00 8.97 10.99
CA LEU A 44 1.00 8.18 11.73
C LEU A 44 -0.30 8.05 10.93
N ALA A 45 -0.80 9.15 10.37
CA ALA A 45 -2.00 9.14 9.55
C ALA A 45 -1.84 8.26 8.30
N LEU A 46 -0.67 8.29 7.65
CA LEU A 46 -0.37 7.46 6.49
C LEU A 46 -0.28 5.98 6.86
N GLN A 47 0.32 5.63 8.00
CA GLN A 47 0.38 4.25 8.49
C GLN A 47 -1.02 3.68 8.77
N ASP A 48 -1.90 4.46 9.38
CA ASP A 48 -3.30 4.05 9.60
C ASP A 48 -4.05 3.86 8.28
N ARG A 49 -3.82 4.75 7.30
CA ARG A 49 -4.39 4.63 5.96
C ARG A 49 -3.89 3.37 5.25
N ALA A 50 -2.60 3.08 5.34
CA ALA A 50 -1.99 1.89 4.75
C ALA A 50 -2.56 0.61 5.35
N ARG A 51 -2.72 0.55 6.68
CA ARG A 51 -3.33 -0.59 7.39
C ARG A 51 -4.79 -0.81 6.97
N ALA A 52 -5.56 0.27 6.82
CA ALA A 52 -6.94 0.17 6.37
C ALA A 52 -7.01 -0.34 4.92
N ALA A 53 -6.19 0.21 4.03
CA ALA A 53 -6.11 -0.21 2.63
C ALA A 53 -5.66 -1.68 2.49
N SER A 54 -4.67 -2.11 3.25
CA SER A 54 -4.15 -3.48 3.23
C SER A 54 -5.20 -4.48 3.70
N THR A 55 -5.93 -4.15 4.77
CA THR A 55 -7.05 -4.95 5.29
C THR A 55 -8.18 -5.09 4.26
N ALA A 56 -8.55 -3.99 3.61
CA ALA A 56 -9.59 -3.98 2.59
C ALA A 56 -9.19 -4.82 1.37
N LEU A 57 -7.97 -4.64 0.85
CA LEU A 57 -7.47 -5.41 -0.28
C LEU A 57 -7.38 -6.89 0.05
N GLY A 58 -6.82 -7.27 1.20
CA GLY A 58 -6.74 -8.66 1.64
C GLY A 58 -8.12 -9.32 1.73
N SER A 59 -9.13 -8.57 2.18
CA SER A 59 -10.52 -9.06 2.23
C SER A 59 -11.12 -9.26 0.84
N ALA A 60 -10.90 -8.31 -0.08
CA ALA A 60 -11.34 -8.42 -1.46
C ALA A 60 -10.70 -9.61 -2.18
N VAL A 61 -9.38 -9.78 -2.05
CA VAL A 61 -8.63 -10.92 -2.62
C VAL A 61 -9.19 -12.25 -2.12
N ARG A 62 -9.41 -12.40 -0.81
CA ARG A 62 -10.02 -13.61 -0.24
C ARG A 62 -11.44 -13.85 -0.77
N SER A 63 -12.22 -12.79 -0.96
CA SER A 63 -13.58 -12.90 -1.51
C SER A 63 -13.57 -13.42 -2.94
N VAL A 64 -12.71 -12.85 -3.79
CA VAL A 64 -12.56 -13.28 -5.19
C VAL A 64 -12.03 -14.71 -5.25
N ALA A 65 -11.04 -15.07 -4.44
CA ALA A 65 -10.51 -16.44 -4.40
C ALA A 65 -11.60 -17.47 -4.07
N ARG A 66 -12.51 -17.18 -3.13
CA ARG A 66 -13.66 -18.05 -2.82
C ARG A 66 -14.64 -18.18 -3.98
N GLN A 67 -14.89 -17.10 -4.72
CA GLN A 67 -15.79 -17.12 -5.88
C GLN A 67 -15.20 -17.95 -7.03
N VAL A 68 -13.89 -17.87 -7.25
CA VAL A 68 -13.19 -18.62 -8.30
C VAL A 68 -13.10 -20.11 -7.96
N MET A 69 -12.99 -20.47 -6.68
CA MET A 69 -12.95 -21.86 -6.21
C MET A 69 -14.33 -22.49 -6.00
N ALA A 70 -15.43 -21.75 -6.20
CA ALA A 70 -16.77 -22.32 -6.11
C ALA A 70 -17.00 -23.29 -7.27
N PRO A 71 -17.52 -24.51 -7.02
CA PRO A 71 -17.78 -25.48 -8.07
C PRO A 71 -18.80 -24.92 -9.07
N LYS A 72 -18.50 -25.03 -10.36
CA LYS A 72 -19.44 -24.69 -11.43
C LYS A 72 -20.68 -25.57 -11.28
N PRO A 73 -21.91 -25.01 -11.25
CA PRO A 73 -23.11 -25.83 -11.20
C PRO A 73 -23.15 -26.74 -12.44
N ALA A 74 -23.50 -28.00 -12.20
CA ALA A 74 -23.58 -29.06 -13.20
C ALA A 74 -24.63 -28.75 -14.28
#